data_AF-A0AAJ0DNS2-F1
#
_entry.id   AF-A0AAJ0DNS2-F1
#
_cell.length_a   1.000
_cell.length_b   1.000
_cell.length_c   1.000
_cell.angle_alpha   90.00
_cell.angle_beta   90.00
_cell.angle_gamma   90.00
#
_symmetry.space_group_name_H-M   'P 1'
#
loop_
_entity.id
_entity.type
_entity.pdbx_description
1 polymer ?
#
loop_
_entity_poly.entity_id
_entity_poly.type
_entity_poly.pdbx_seq_one_letter_code
_entity_poly.pdbx_strand_id
1 'polypeptide(L)'
;MPPTHLNFITGNANKLKEVQSILATTSVELRSQNLDLPELQGTIEEITRDKCLRAAEIVKGPVLVEDTCLCFNAMGELPGPYVYAIFHPALLSRLQAQLFATSHD
;
A
#
# COMPACT_ATOMS: atom_id res chain seq x y z
N MET A 1 14.00 -21.94 7.56
CA MET A 1 13.36 -22.37 6.29
C MET A 1 12.32 -21.32 5.92
N PRO A 2 12.16 -20.98 4.64
CA PRO A 2 11.06 -20.12 4.21
C PRO A 2 9.71 -20.77 4.56
N PRO A 3 8.68 -19.98 4.88
CA PRO A 3 7.37 -20.53 5.22
C PRO A 3 6.76 -21.25 4.02
N THR A 4 6.08 -22.37 4.27
CA THR A 4 5.38 -23.15 3.22
C THR A 4 4.10 -22.48 2.77
N HIS A 5 3.55 -21.58 3.57
CA HIS A 5 2.36 -20.79 3.27
C HIS A 5 2.54 -19.34 3.73
N LEU A 6 1.96 -18.40 2.99
CA LEU A 6 2.04 -16.97 3.25
C LEU A 6 0.66 -16.34 3.15
N ASN A 7 0.22 -15.64 4.20
CA ASN A 7 -1.06 -14.94 4.19
C ASN A 7 -0.87 -13.54 3.64
N PHE A 8 -1.37 -13.27 2.44
CA PHE A 8 -1.33 -11.95 1.83
C PHE A 8 -2.57 -11.15 2.20
N ILE A 9 -2.37 -10.02 2.87
CA ILE A 9 -3.46 -9.20 3.38
C ILE A 9 -3.77 -8.10 2.39
N THR A 10 -4.83 -8.31 1.61
CA THR A 10 -5.27 -7.38 0.59
C THR A 10 -6.75 -7.56 0.26
N GLY A 11 -7.44 -6.44 0.04
CA GLY A 11 -8.75 -6.41 -0.63
C GLY A 11 -8.63 -6.18 -2.15
N ASN A 12 -7.44 -5.92 -2.68
CA ASN A 12 -7.21 -5.55 -4.08
C ASN A 12 -6.87 -6.79 -4.93
N ALA A 13 -7.81 -7.18 -5.80
CA ALA A 13 -7.66 -8.33 -6.68
C ALA A 13 -6.49 -8.22 -7.69
N ASN A 14 -6.11 -7.01 -8.09
CA ASN A 14 -4.97 -6.81 -8.99
C ASN A 14 -3.64 -7.06 -8.27
N LYS A 15 -3.50 -6.57 -7.03
CA LYS A 15 -2.34 -6.87 -6.18
C LYS A 15 -2.20 -8.37 -5.95
N LEU A 16 -3.32 -9.06 -5.66
CA LEU A 16 -3.30 -10.51 -5.48
C LEU A 16 -2.79 -11.23 -6.74
N LYS A 17 -3.32 -10.89 -7.92
CA LYS A 17 -2.88 -11.48 -9.20
C LYS A 17 -1.38 -11.26 -9.44
N GLU A 18 -0.89 -10.06 -9.16
CA GLU A 18 0.52 -9.72 -9.34
C GLU A 18 1.43 -10.53 -8.42
N VAL A 19 1.16 -10.52 -7.10
CA VAL A 19 1.94 -11.27 -6.11
C VAL A 19 1.88 -12.78 -6.39
N GLN A 20 0.72 -13.29 -6.80
CA GLN A 20 0.58 -14.70 -7.16
C GLN A 20 1.41 -15.06 -8.40
N SER A 21 1.50 -14.17 -9.39
CA SER A 21 2.36 -14.34 -10.56
C SER A 21 3.85 -14.35 -10.17
N ILE A 22 4.27 -13.42 -9.32
CA ILE A 22 5.65 -13.31 -8.84
C ILE A 22 6.07 -14.58 -8.07
N LEU A 23 5.18 -15.12 -7.24
CA LEU A 23 5.46 -16.29 -6.41
C LEU A 23 5.20 -17.64 -7.11
N ALA A 24 4.71 -17.63 -8.35
CA ALA A 24 4.29 -18.85 -9.06
C ALA A 24 5.42 -19.88 -9.26
N THR A 25 6.68 -19.45 -9.27
CA THR A 25 7.86 -20.32 -9.43
C THR A 25 8.39 -20.84 -8.09
N THR A 26 7.80 -20.40 -6.96
CA THR A 26 8.19 -20.79 -5.62
C THR A 26 7.31 -21.91 -5.08
N SER A 27 7.75 -22.60 -4.03
CA SER A 27 6.94 -23.59 -3.31
C SER A 27 6.01 -22.99 -2.24
N VAL A 28 5.86 -21.66 -2.23
CA VAL A 28 5.07 -20.95 -1.21
C VAL A 28 3.60 -20.93 -1.63
N GLU A 29 2.73 -21.47 -0.78
CA GLU A 29 1.28 -21.35 -0.94
C GLU A 29 0.81 -19.95 -0.51
N LEU A 30 0.35 -19.13 -1.47
CA LEU A 30 -0.20 -17.81 -1.18
C LEU A 30 -1.68 -17.91 -0.81
N ARG A 31 -2.05 -17.43 0.38
CA ARG A 31 -3.44 -17.35 0.85
C ARG A 31 -3.85 -15.89 0.99
N SER A 32 -4.86 -15.45 0.24
CA SER A 32 -5.37 -14.08 0.35
C SER A 32 -6.37 -13.95 1.49
N GLN A 33 -6.24 -12.91 2.30
CA GLN A 33 -7.23 -12.53 3.30
C GLN A 33 -7.50 -11.03 3.21
N ASN A 34 -8.76 -10.63 3.31
CA ASN A 34 -9.11 -9.21 3.45
C ASN A 34 -9.43 -8.96 4.92
N LEU A 35 -8.53 -8.26 5.62
CA LEU A 35 -8.71 -7.88 7.02
C LEU A 35 -9.05 -6.39 7.07
N ASP A 36 -10.06 -6.06 7.88
CA ASP A 36 -10.36 -4.68 8.21
C ASP A 36 -9.35 -4.19 9.27
N LEU A 37 -8.33 -3.47 8.81
CA LEU A 37 -7.25 -2.95 9.64
C LEU A 37 -7.29 -1.42 9.60
N PRO A 38 -7.16 -0.73 10.75
CA PRO A 38 -7.04 0.72 10.76
C PRO A 38 -5.76 1.14 10.03
N GLU A 39 -5.85 2.12 9.14
CA GLU A 39 -4.69 2.73 8.48
C GLU A 39 -4.13 3.88 9.34
N LEU A 40 -2.91 3.69 9.85
CA LEU A 40 -2.17 4.72 10.56
C LEU A 40 -1.87 5.90 9.61
N GLN A 41 -1.73 7.11 10.15
CA GLN A 41 -1.11 8.23 9.42
C GLN A 41 0.36 8.34 9.82
N GLY A 42 1.25 8.53 8.85
CA GLY A 42 2.69 8.60 9.09
C GLY A 42 3.48 8.47 7.80
N THR A 43 4.74 8.04 7.91
CA THR A 43 5.53 7.66 6.75
C THR A 43 5.05 6.32 6.18
N ILE A 44 5.40 6.02 4.93
CA ILE A 44 5.03 4.74 4.30
C ILE A 44 5.57 3.55 5.12
N GLU A 45 6.75 3.67 5.71
CA GLU A 45 7.37 2.65 6.56
C GLU A 45 6.59 2.42 7.85
N GLU A 46 6.15 3.49 8.51
CA GLU A 46 5.36 3.41 9.75
C GLU A 46 4.01 2.75 9.49
N ILE A 47 3.34 3.16 8.41
CA ILE A 47 2.05 2.63 7.98
C ILE A 47 2.17 1.14 7.65
N THR A 48 3.13 0.77 6.79
CA THR A 48 3.34 -0.61 6.36
C THR A 48 3.71 -1.51 7.55
N ARG A 49 4.55 -1.02 8.47
CA ARG A 49 4.95 -1.75 9.68
C ARG A 49 3.77 -2.01 10.59
N ASP A 50 2.96 -0.98 10.91
CA ASP A 50 1.80 -1.12 11.78
C ASP A 50 0.77 -2.10 11.18
N LYS A 51 0.47 -1.96 9.88
CA LYS A 51 -0.40 -2.88 9.14
C LYS A 51 0.07 -4.33 9.22
N CYS A 52 1.38 -4.56 9.02
CA CYS A 52 1.97 -5.90 9.11
C CYS A 52 1.86 -6.49 10.51
N LEU A 53 2.15 -5.70 11.55
CA LEU A 53 2.08 -6.14 12.95
C LEU A 53 0.65 -6.53 13.34
N ARG A 54 -0.34 -5.68 13.07
CA ARG A 54 -1.76 -5.97 13.38
C ARG A 54 -2.27 -7.19 12.63
N ALA A 55 -1.90 -7.33 11.36
CA ALA A 55 -2.24 -8.50 10.58
C ALA A 55 -1.63 -9.79 11.18
N ALA A 56 -0.37 -9.74 11.60
CA ALA A 56 0.30 -10.88 12.23
C ALA A 56 -0.35 -11.26 13.57
N GLU A 57 -0.81 -10.29 14.37
CA GLU A 57 -1.55 -10.53 15.61
C GLU A 57 -2.88 -11.27 15.39
N ILE A 58 -3.60 -10.92 14.31
CA ILE A 58 -4.88 -11.54 13.94
C ILE A 58 -4.66 -12.94 13.33
N VAL A 59 -3.77 -13.04 12.35
CA VAL A 59 -3.52 -14.27 11.58
C VAL A 59 -2.76 -15.31 12.40
N LYS A 60 -1.91 -14.86 13.35
CA LYS A 60 -1.03 -15.72 14.17
C LYS A 60 -0.13 -16.62 13.32
N GLY A 61 0.43 -16.06 12.25
CA GLY A 61 1.28 -16.79 11.30
C GLY A 61 2.03 -15.86 10.34
N PRO A 62 2.73 -16.42 9.35
CA PRO A 62 3.43 -15.63 8.33
C PRO A 62 2.46 -14.77 7.54
N VAL A 63 2.75 -13.47 7.49
CA VAL A 63 1.94 -12.45 6.84
C VAL A 63 2.79 -11.67 5.84
N LEU A 64 2.18 -11.32 4.71
CA LEU A 64 2.66 -10.33 3.76
C LEU A 64 1.61 -9.23 3.66
N VAL A 65 2.06 -7.98 3.73
CA VAL A 65 1.24 -6.80 3.45
C VAL A 65 1.93 -5.96 2.39
N GLU A 66 1.18 -5.09 1.74
CA GLU A 66 1.69 -4.20 0.70
C GLU A 66 0.98 -2.85 0.79
N ASP A 67 1.76 -1.78 0.74
CA ASP A 67 1.30 -0.40 0.61
C ASP A 67 2.03 0.28 -0.54
N THR A 68 1.33 1.21 -1.21
CA THR A 68 1.82 1.87 -2.43
C THR A 68 1.71 3.37 -2.25
N CYS A 69 2.80 4.10 -2.48
CA CYS A 69 2.84 5.56 -2.40
C CYS A 69 3.24 6.19 -3.74
N LEU A 70 2.84 7.44 -3.96
CA LEU A 70 3.30 8.27 -5.06
C LEU A 70 3.95 9.52 -4.48
N CYS A 71 5.24 9.73 -4.74
CA CYS A 71 5.98 10.83 -4.13
C CYS A 71 6.48 11.81 -5.19
N PHE A 72 6.11 13.09 -5.07
CA PHE A 72 6.67 14.15 -5.91
C PHE A 72 7.74 14.92 -5.13
N ASN A 73 8.98 14.89 -5.60
CA ASN A 73 10.10 15.57 -4.96
C ASN A 73 9.85 17.08 -4.81
N ALA A 74 9.24 17.72 -5.81
CA ALA A 74 8.90 19.14 -5.79
C ALA A 74 7.83 19.50 -4.74
N MET A 75 7.10 18.52 -4.23
CA MET A 75 6.06 18.70 -3.20
C MET A 75 6.49 18.11 -1.85
N GLY A 76 7.78 17.90 -1.62
CA GLY A 76 8.26 17.31 -0.37
C GLY A 76 7.71 15.89 -0.17
N GLU A 77 7.71 15.09 -1.24
CA GLU A 77 7.26 13.68 -1.29
C GLU A 77 5.74 13.47 -1.19
N LEU A 78 4.95 14.54 -1.15
CA LEU A 78 3.49 14.43 -1.30
C LEU A 78 3.11 14.00 -2.74
N PRO A 79 1.97 13.31 -2.96
CA PRO A 79 0.96 12.90 -1.98
C PRO A 79 1.39 11.80 -0.99
N GLY A 80 2.50 11.12 -1.27
CA GLY A 80 3.05 10.06 -0.42
C GLY A 80 2.08 8.87 -0.29
N PRO A 81 1.87 8.32 0.91
CA PRO A 81 0.95 7.21 1.13
C PRO A 81 -0.53 7.59 0.91
N TYR A 82 -0.84 8.88 0.80
CA TYR A 82 -2.22 9.40 0.70
C TYR A 82 -2.71 9.54 -0.75
N VAL A 83 -2.04 8.89 -1.71
CA VAL A 83 -2.36 9.00 -3.15
C VAL A 83 -3.82 8.66 -3.46
N TYR A 84 -4.39 7.65 -2.79
CA TYR A 84 -5.78 7.25 -3.02
C TYR A 84 -6.77 8.34 -2.60
N ALA A 85 -6.53 8.98 -1.44
CA ALA A 85 -7.36 10.08 -0.97
C ALA A 85 -7.28 11.29 -1.91
N ILE A 86 -6.08 11.63 -2.37
CA ILE A 86 -5.84 12.81 -3.21
C ILE A 86 -6.37 12.64 -4.63
N PHE A 87 -6.39 11.42 -5.17
CA PHE A 87 -6.95 11.13 -6.49
C PHE A 87 -8.48 11.04 -6.50
N HIS A 88 -9.14 11.25 -5.37
CA HIS A 88 -10.56 11.54 -5.37
C HIS A 88 -10.84 12.81 -6.22
N PRO A 89 -11.85 12.82 -7.12
CA PRO A 89 -12.06 13.90 -8.08
C PRO A 89 -12.14 15.31 -7.45
N ALA A 90 -12.68 15.40 -6.23
CA ALA A 90 -12.80 16.65 -5.49
C ALA A 90 -11.45 17.27 -5.06
N LEU A 91 -10.41 16.44 -4.89
CA LEU A 91 -9.08 16.86 -4.45
C LEU A 91 -8.08 16.96 -5.61
N LEU A 92 -8.29 16.16 -6.67
CA LEU A 92 -7.44 16.16 -7.85
C LEU A 92 -7.39 17.53 -8.56
N SER A 93 -8.53 18.24 -8.63
CA SER A 93 -8.59 19.58 -9.23
C SER A 93 -7.77 20.62 -8.45
N ARG A 94 -7.69 20.48 -7.12
CA ARG A 94 -6.85 21.33 -6.27
C ARG A 94 -5.37 21.04 -6.46
N LEU A 95 -5.00 19.77 -6.60
CA LEU A 95 -3.63 19.35 -6.90
C LEU A 95 -3.16 19.91 -8.25
N GLN A 96 -4.00 19.81 -9.29
CA GLN A 96 -3.70 20.39 -10.61
C GLN A 96 -3.49 21.90 -10.50
N ALA A 97 -4.38 22.62 -9.84
CA ALA A 97 -4.23 24.06 -9.65
C ALA A 97 -2.91 24.43 -8.95
N GLN A 98 -2.50 23.69 -7.91
CA GLN A 98 -1.23 23.94 -7.21
C GLN A 98 0.00 23.64 -8.08
N LEU A 99 -0.01 22.55 -8.85
CA LEU A 99 1.09 22.18 -9.74
C LEU A 99 1.28 23.18 -10.89
N PHE A 100 0.20 23.80 -11.37
CA PHE A 100 0.24 24.76 -12.49
C PHE A 100 0.22 26.23 -12.05
N ALA A 101 0.06 26.53 -10.77
CA ALA A 101 0.12 27.91 -10.24
C ALA A 101 1.54 28.44 -10.06
N THR A 102 2.58 27.60 -10.13
CA THR A 102 3.99 28.01 -9.89
C THR A 102 4.76 28.36 -11.17
N SER A 103 4.10 28.62 -12.30
CA SER A 103 4.76 29.03 -13.56
C SER A 103 4.62 30.53 -13.86
N HIS A 104 4.76 31.38 -12.84
CA HIS A 104 4.91 32.83 -12.98
C HIS A 104 6.13 33.29 -12.20
N ASP A 105 7.31 33.04 -12.78
CA ASP A 105 8.52 33.86 -12.73
C ASP A 105 9.34 33.57 -14.00
#